data_AF-D7JFW5-F1
#
_entry.id   AF-D7JFW5-F1
#
_cell.length_a   1.000
_cell.length_b   1.000
_cell.length_c   1.000
_cell.angle_alpha   90.00
_cell.angle_beta   90.00
_cell.angle_gamma   90.00
#
_symmetry.space_group_name_H-M   'P 1'
#
loop_
_entity.id
_entity.type
_entity.pdbx_description
1 polymer ?
#
loop_
_entity_poly.entity_id
_entity_poly.type
_entity_poly.pdbx_seq_one_letter_code
_entity_poly.pdbx_strand_id
1 'polypeptide(L)' 'MLEVEFPDPLTTTYKKTISFRQQMSGQAEIITDDTRLLEKLLNPIRAIFDK' A
#
# COMPACT_ATOMS: atom_id res chain seq x y z
N MET A 1 22.19 -19.81 15.54
CA MET A 1 21.00 -19.30 14.81
C MET A 1 20.91 -17.84 15.19
N LEU A 2 21.04 -16.92 14.24
CA LEU A 2 20.98 -15.48 14.53
C LEU A 2 19.53 -15.05 14.35
N GLU A 3 18.86 -14.74 15.45
CA GLU A 3 17.50 -14.23 15.45
C GLU A 3 17.57 -12.73 15.24
N VAL A 4 17.07 -12.26 14.10
CA VAL A 4 17.08 -10.84 13.75
C VAL A 4 15.72 -10.29 14.11
N GLU A 5 15.67 -9.50 15.18
CA GLU A 5 14.45 -8.80 15.56
C GLU A 5 14.36 -7.49 14.79
N PHE A 6 13.17 -7.16 14.31
CA PHE A 6 12.92 -5.84 13.72
C PHE A 6 12.92 -4.80 14.84
N PRO A 7 13.73 -3.73 14.76
CA PRO A 7 13.80 -2.72 15.81
C PRO A 7 12.49 -1.92 15.93
N ASP A 8 11.74 -1.80 14.82
CA ASP A 8 10.50 -1.04 14.75
C ASP A 8 9.32 -1.90 14.26
N PRO A 9 8.10 -1.63 14.75
CA PRO A 9 6.89 -2.31 14.30
C PRO A 9 6.54 -1.92 12.85
N LEU A 10 6.19 -2.93 12.05
CA LEU A 10 5.70 -2.73 10.69
C LEU A 10 4.37 -1.99 10.72
N THR A 11 4.34 -0.72 10.28
CA THR A 11 3.16 0.15 10.39
C THR A 11 2.70 0.61 9.01
N THR A 12 1.40 0.47 8.73
CA THR A 12 0.78 0.96 7.49
C THR A 12 0.57 2.47 7.51
N THR A 13 0.35 3.08 6.34
CA THR A 13 -0.05 4.50 6.20
C THR A 13 -1.31 4.85 7.02
N TYR A 14 -2.19 3.87 7.26
CA TYR A 14 -3.38 4.00 8.10
C TYR A 14 -3.13 3.70 9.59
N LYS A 15 -1.88 3.74 10.04
CA LYS A 15 -1.46 3.51 11.45
C LYS A 15 -1.86 2.14 12.01
N LYS A 16 -2.03 1.14 11.14
CA LYS A 16 -2.24 -0.26 11.56
C LYS A 16 -0.90 -0.99 11.65
N THR A 17 -0.69 -1.70 12.74
CA THR A 17 0.47 -2.57 12.93
C THR A 17 0.27 -3.90 12.23
N ILE A 18 1.27 -4.32 11.44
CA ILE A 18 1.33 -5.62 10.78
C ILE A 18 2.07 -6.58 11.70
N SER A 19 1.46 -7.71 12.03
CA SER A 19 2.14 -8.77 12.79
C SER A 19 3.23 -9.40 11.94
N PHE A 20 4.47 -9.38 12.44
CA PHE A 20 5.60 -9.99 11.77
C PHE A 20 5.41 -11.51 11.69
N ARG A 21 5.62 -12.07 10.50
CA ARG A 21 5.67 -13.51 10.25
C ARG A 21 6.92 -13.79 9.42
N GLN A 22 7.59 -14.90 9.67
CA GLN A 22 8.72 -15.30 8.82
C GLN A 22 8.21 -15.60 7.41
N GLN A 23 9.03 -15.32 6.40
CA GLN A 23 8.71 -15.55 4.98
C GLN A 23 7.45 -14.78 4.50
N MET A 24 7.22 -13.57 5.01
CA MET A 24 6.15 -12.70 4.50
C MET A 24 6.34 -12.42 3.01
N SER A 25 5.31 -12.72 2.22
CA SER A 25 5.18 -12.26 0.84
C SER A 25 4.40 -10.95 0.80
N GLY A 26 4.83 -10.03 -0.07
CA GLY A 26 4.16 -8.74 -0.24
C GLY A 26 4.52 -8.13 -1.58
N GLN A 27 3.52 -7.54 -2.24
CA GLN A 27 3.72 -6.70 -3.42
C GLN A 27 3.53 -5.25 -2.97
N ALA A 28 4.59 -4.45 -3.08
CA ALA A 28 4.48 -3.00 -2.89
C ALA A 28 4.37 -2.35 -4.28
N GLU A 29 3.38 -1.48 -4.44
CA GLU A 29 3.26 -0.62 -5.61
C GLU A 29 3.58 0.81 -5.17
N ILE A 30 4.60 1.42 -5.80
CA ILE A 30 5.00 2.79 -5.52
C ILE A 30 4.30 3.68 -6.55
N ILE A 31 3.34 4.49 -6.10
CA ILE A 31 2.63 5.45 -6.95
C ILE A 31 3.38 6.78 -6.84
N THR A 32 4.11 7.14 -7.89
CA THR A 32 4.88 8.40 -7.99
C THR A 32 4.12 9.52 -8.70
N ASP A 33 2.95 9.23 -9.27
CA ASP A 33 2.15 10.23 -9.97
C ASP A 33 1.39 11.12 -8.98
N ASP A 34 1.37 12.43 -9.24
CA ASP A 34 0.54 13.43 -8.54
C ASP A 34 -0.97 13.26 -8.79
N THR A 35 -1.39 12.08 -9.25
CA THR A 35 -2.80 11.72 -9.31
C THR A 35 -3.33 11.61 -7.89
N ARG A 36 -4.26 12.51 -7.55
CA ARG A 36 -4.96 12.41 -6.26
C ARG A 36 -5.61 11.02 -6.22
N LEU A 37 -5.57 10.35 -5.07
CA LEU A 37 -6.30 9.08 -4.87
C LEU A 37 -7.77 9.18 -5.34
N LEU A 38 -8.37 10.35 -5.17
CA LEU A 38 -9.70 10.66 -5.66
C LEU A 38 -9.82 10.58 -7.20
N GLU A 39 -8.81 11.03 -7.95
CA GLU A 39 -8.83 10.92 -9.42
C GLU A 39 -8.82 9.45 -9.86
N LYS A 40 -8.07 8.57 -9.18
CA LYS A 40 -8.08 7.12 -9.46
C LYS A 40 -9.47 6.50 -9.21
N LEU A 41 -10.23 7.02 -8.25
CA LEU A 41 -11.62 6.63 -7.99
C LEU A 41 -12.62 7.21 -9.01
N LEU A 42 -12.37 8.41 -9.53
CA LEU A 42 -13.25 9.11 -10.47
C LEU A 42 -12.99 8.76 -11.94
N ASN A 43 -11.80 8.27 -12.29
CA ASN A 43 -11.44 7.89 -13.67
C ASN A 43 -12.37 6.81 -14.28
N PRO A 44 -12.76 5.75 -13.56
CA PRO A 44 -13.75 4.78 -14.07
C PRO A 44 -15.09 5.43 -14.39
N ILE A 45 -15.50 6.42 -13.59
CA ILE A 45 -16.75 7.16 -13.78
C ILE A 45 -16.67 8.00 -15.05
N ARG A 46 -15.57 8.74 -15.24
CA ARG A 46 -15.32 9.51 -16.48
C ARG A 46 -15.34 8.62 -17.73
N ALA A 47 -14.72 7.45 -17.68
CA ALA A 47 -14.70 6.50 -18.79
C ALA A 47 -16.11 5.98 -19.19
N ILE A 48 -17.07 5.97 -18.26
CA ILE A 48 -18.46 5.59 -18.54
C ILE A 48 -19.24 6.75 -19.18
N PHE A 49 -18.92 7.99 -18.83
CA PHE A 49 -19.58 9.19 -19.36
C PHE A 49 -19.00 9.70 -20.69
N ASP A 50 -17.82 9.24 -21.09
CA ASP A 50 -17.18 9.59 -22.38
C ASP A 50 -17.74 8.76 -23.57
N LYS A 51 -19.00 8.33 -23.50
CA LYS A 51 -19.71 7.60 -24.56
C LYS A 51 -21.01 8.29 -24.94
#